data_AF-A0A1A2AYS1-F1
#
_entry.id   AF-A0A1A2AYS1-F1
#
_cell.length_a   1.000
_cell.length_b   1.000
_cell.length_c   1.000
_cell.angle_alpha   90.00
_cell.angle_beta   90.00
_cell.angle_gamma   90.00
#
_symmetry.space_group_name_H-M   'P 1'
#
loop_
_entity.id
_entity.type
_entity.pdbx_description
1 polymer ?
#
loop_
_entity_poly.entity_id
_entity_poly.type
_entity_poly.pdbx_seq_one_letter_code
_entity_poly.pdbx_strand_id
1 'polypeptide(L)'
;MYHTSCPSSPTHPMVTIAIDERRARTCAKAELQWGGAHLAGVGIAYRHPADSLACDAGRGLATARALSDLAEKVSRRRGLSA
;
A
#
# COMPACT_ATOMS: atom_id res chain seq x y z
N MET A 1 -37.21 -12.15 -16.85
CA MET A 1 -36.30 -11.00 -17.01
C MET A 1 -34.90 -11.46 -16.64
N TYR A 2 -33.99 -11.52 -17.60
CA TYR A 2 -32.59 -11.90 -17.37
C TYR A 2 -31.82 -10.63 -16.98
N HIS A 3 -31.27 -10.60 -15.77
CA HIS A 3 -30.28 -9.60 -15.40
C HIS A 3 -28.99 -9.97 -16.14
N THR A 4 -28.77 -9.37 -17.30
CA THR A 4 -27.43 -9.34 -17.91
C THR A 4 -26.56 -8.47 -17.02
N SER A 5 -25.85 -9.09 -16.10
CA SER A 5 -24.71 -8.50 -15.42
C SER A 5 -23.73 -8.06 -16.50
N CYS A 6 -23.65 -6.75 -16.77
CA CYS A 6 -22.67 -6.20 -17.69
C CYS A 6 -21.28 -6.70 -17.25
N PRO A 7 -20.43 -7.23 -18.15
CA PRO A 7 -19.07 -7.59 -17.79
C PRO A 7 -18.37 -6.29 -17.39
N SER A 8 -18.22 -6.04 -16.08
CA SER A 8 -17.41 -4.94 -15.59
C SER A 8 -16.02 -5.16 -16.14
N SER A 9 -15.57 -4.27 -17.04
CA SER A 9 -14.19 -4.30 -17.54
C SER A 9 -13.25 -4.45 -16.35
N PRO A 10 -12.21 -5.31 -16.46
CA PRO A 10 -11.26 -5.48 -15.37
C PRO A 10 -10.76 -4.10 -14.98
N THR A 11 -11.11 -3.68 -13.77
CA THR A 11 -10.58 -2.44 -13.23
C THR A 11 -9.13 -2.75 -12.88
N HIS A 12 -8.20 -1.97 -13.42
CA HIS A 12 -6.78 -2.06 -13.09
C HIS A 12 -6.45 -0.95 -12.09
N PRO A 13 -6.73 -1.15 -10.80
CA PRO A 13 -6.41 -0.17 -9.78
C PRO A 13 -4.89 0.00 -9.69
N MET A 14 -4.44 1.25 -9.75
CA MET A 14 -3.04 1.59 -9.60
C MET A 14 -2.75 1.95 -8.14
N VAL A 15 -1.64 1.42 -7.62
CA VAL A 15 -1.10 1.81 -6.32
C VAL A 15 0.11 2.69 -6.55
N THR A 16 0.10 3.91 -6.02
CA THR A 16 1.26 4.82 -6.08
C THR A 16 2.07 4.68 -4.81
N ILE A 17 3.37 4.46 -4.94
CA ILE A 17 4.27 4.29 -3.79
C ILE A 17 5.27 5.44 -3.78
N ALA A 18 5.21 6.27 -2.72
CA ALA A 18 6.21 7.30 -2.45
C ALA A 18 7.17 6.80 -1.38
N ILE A 19 8.48 6.93 -1.62
CA ILE A 19 9.53 6.53 -0.67
C ILE A 19 10.34 7.77 -0.32
N ASP A 20 10.43 8.09 0.96
CA ASP A 20 11.27 9.17 1.52
C ASP A 20 12.35 8.54 2.40
N GLU A 21 13.61 8.73 2.02
CA GLU A 21 14.78 8.30 2.77
C GLU A 21 15.41 9.51 3.47
N ARG A 22 15.39 9.53 4.81
CA ARG A 22 16.02 10.59 5.62
C ARG A 22 16.95 10.01 6.68
N ARG A 23 18.26 10.28 6.51
CA ARG A 23 19.37 9.96 7.41
C ARG A 23 19.53 8.46 7.74
N ALA A 24 18.58 7.90 8.49
CA ALA A 24 18.56 6.50 8.96
C ALA A 24 17.14 5.89 8.95
N ARG A 25 16.16 6.60 8.39
CA ARG A 25 14.77 6.18 8.34
C ARG A 25 14.28 6.21 6.91
N THR A 26 13.74 5.08 6.46
CA THR A 26 13.05 4.97 5.18
C THR A 26 11.55 4.90 5.47
N CYS A 27 10.82 5.86 4.94
CA CYS A 27 9.36 5.91 5.01
C CYS A 27 8.82 5.58 3.62
N ALA A 28 7.81 4.72 3.54
CA ALA A 28 7.05 4.47 2.34
C ALA A 28 5.57 4.78 2.58
N LYS A 29 4.93 5.38 1.59
CA LYS A 29 3.49 5.64 1.58
C LYS A 29 2.90 5.00 0.32
N ALA A 30 1.91 4.13 0.49
CA ALA A 30 1.22 3.46 -0.60
C ALA A 30 -0.20 4.02 -0.71
N GLU A 31 -0.54 4.61 -1.85
CA GLU A 31 -1.84 5.25 -2.10
C GLU A 31 -2.62 4.48 -3.14
N LEU A 32 -3.93 4.31 -2.90
CA LEU A 32 -4.83 3.56 -3.75
C LEU A 32 -6.20 4.23 -3.78
N GLN A 33 -6.74 4.40 -4.98
CA GLN A 33 -8.14 4.75 -5.17
C GLN A 33 -8.96 3.46 -5.28
N TRP A 34 -9.87 3.23 -4.34
CA TRP A 34 -10.69 2.02 -4.30
C TRP A 34 -12.14 2.32 -3.90
N GLY A 35 -13.09 1.92 -4.75
CA GLY A 35 -14.52 2.05 -4.48
C GLY A 35 -14.94 3.49 -4.15
N GLY A 36 -14.43 4.47 -4.91
CA GLY A 36 -14.73 5.89 -4.73
C GLY A 36 -14.03 6.55 -3.54
N ALA A 37 -13.07 5.90 -2.89
CA ALA A 37 -12.30 6.52 -1.82
C ALA A 37 -10.79 6.36 -1.98
N HIS A 38 -10.08 7.32 -1.40
CA HIS A 38 -8.64 7.31 -1.29
C HIS A 38 -8.20 6.57 -0.03
N LEU A 39 -7.38 5.53 -0.19
CA LEU A 39 -6.74 4.78 0.88
C LEU A 39 -5.24 5.04 0.83
N ALA A 40 -4.65 5.30 1.99
CA ALA A 40 -3.21 5.47 2.13
C ALA A 40 -2.68 4.55 3.21
N GLY A 41 -1.75 3.66 2.85
CA GLY A 41 -0.94 2.83 3.75
C GLY A 41 0.41 3.49 4.04
N VAL A 42 0.94 3.30 5.24
CA VAL A 42 2.24 3.85 5.65
C VAL A 42 3.12 2.74 6.20
N GLY A 43 4.37 2.71 5.77
CA GLY A 43 5.39 1.78 6.24
C GLY A 43 6.67 2.53 6.59
N ILE A 44 7.30 2.14 7.69
CA ILE A 44 8.56 2.73 8.14
C ILE A 44 9.55 1.60 8.32
N ALA A 45 10.74 1.73 7.75
CA ALA A 45 11.90 0.91 8.08
C ALA A 45 12.97 1.79 8.72
N TYR A 46 13.46 1.35 9.87
CA TYR A 46 14.62 1.95 10.50
C TYR A 46 15.85 1.18 10.05
N ARG A 47 16.90 1.90 9.66
CA ARG A 47 18.22 1.33 9.41
C ARG A 47 19.09 1.68 10.59
N HIS A 48 19.48 0.67 11.37
CA HIS A 48 20.45 0.91 12.42
C HIS A 48 21.80 1.26 11.77
N PRO A 49 22.58 2.21 12.31
CA PRO A 49 23.88 2.58 11.74
C PRO A 49 24.90 1.43 11.74
N ALA A 50 24.69 0.41 12.60
CA ALA A 50 25.47 -0.83 12.56
C ALA A 50 24.97 -1.86 11.54
N ASP A 51 23.80 -1.64 10.93
CA ASP A 51 23.28 -2.51 9.87
C ASP A 51 23.92 -2.14 8.53
N SER A 52 24.78 -3.03 8.06
CA SER A 52 25.34 -3.01 6.70
C SER A 52 24.32 -3.33 5.61
N LEU A 53 23.03 -3.45 5.96
CA LEU A 53 21.95 -3.65 5.01
C LEU A 53 22.00 -2.57 3.93
N ALA A 54 22.04 -2.99 2.67
CA ALA A 54 22.02 -2.10 1.52
C ALA A 54 20.83 -1.13 1.63
N CYS A 55 20.99 0.13 1.20
CA CYS A 55 19.91 1.12 1.22
C CYS A 55 18.60 0.56 0.62
N ASP A 56 18.72 -0.28 -0.40
CA ASP A 56 17.63 -0.94 -1.10
C ASP A 56 16.79 -1.87 -0.22
N ALA A 57 17.40 -2.49 0.80
CA ALA A 57 16.69 -3.34 1.75
C ALA A 57 15.76 -2.53 2.66
N GLY A 58 16.16 -1.31 3.04
CA GLY A 58 15.31 -0.38 3.80
C GLY A 58 14.08 0.07 3.01
N ARG A 59 14.25 0.38 1.71
CA ARG A 59 13.15 0.71 0.80
C ARG A 59 12.19 -0.44 0.63
N GLY A 60 12.71 -1.64 0.38
CA GLY A 60 11.90 -2.85 0.24
C GLY A 60 11.07 -3.11 1.49
N LEU A 61 11.67 -3.05 2.68
CA LEU A 61 10.97 -3.30 3.94
C LEU A 61 9.92 -2.22 4.25
N ALA A 62 10.25 -0.94 4.05
CA ALA A 62 9.28 0.14 4.24
C ALA A 62 8.09 -0.02 3.29
N THR A 63 8.36 -0.36 2.03
CA THR A 63 7.33 -0.58 1.01
C THR A 63 6.42 -1.76 1.35
N ALA A 64 7.01 -2.89 1.77
CA ALA A 64 6.23 -4.05 2.21
C ALA A 64 5.29 -3.70 3.36
N ARG A 65 5.79 -2.95 4.37
CA ARG A 65 4.97 -2.48 5.49
C ARG A 65 3.84 -1.55 5.04
N ALA A 66 4.11 -0.64 4.11
CA ALA A 66 3.10 0.27 3.57
C ALA A 66 2.00 -0.48 2.81
N LEU A 67 2.37 -1.52 2.06
CA LEU A 67 1.41 -2.38 1.34
C LEU A 67 0.62 -3.27 2.31
N SER A 68 1.23 -3.78 3.38
CA SER A 68 0.51 -4.54 4.41
C SER A 68 -0.54 -3.67 5.12
N ASP A 69 -0.18 -2.45 5.52
CA ASP A 69 -1.13 -1.50 6.13
C ASP A 69 -2.24 -1.12 5.14
N LEU A 70 -1.92 -0.94 3.86
CA LEU A 70 -2.92 -0.71 2.82
C LEU A 70 -3.85 -1.93 2.64
N ALA A 71 -3.32 -3.15 2.66
CA ALA A 71 -4.11 -4.38 2.54
C ALA A 71 -5.07 -4.56 3.71
N GLU A 72 -4.66 -4.23 4.94
CA GLU A 72 -5.55 -4.21 6.10
C GLU A 72 -6.70 -3.20 5.91
N LYS A 73 -6.40 -1.99 5.45
CA LYS A 73 -7.40 -0.94 5.20
C LYS A 73 -8.42 -1.35 4.14
N VAL A 74 -7.96 -1.96 3.05
CA VAL A 74 -8.85 -2.51 2.01
C VAL A 74 -9.73 -3.63 2.57
N SER A 75 -9.15 -4.53 3.39
CA SER A 75 -9.89 -5.66 3.96
C SER A 75 -10.96 -5.21 4.95
N ARG A 76 -10.67 -4.22 5.80
CA ARG A 76 -11.68 -3.63 6.73
C ARG A 76 -12.86 -3.01 6.00
N ARG A 77 -12.65 -2.44 4.81
CA ARG A 77 -13.75 -1.90 3.99
C ARG A 77 -14.70 -2.96 3.45
N ARG A 78 -14.22 -4.19 3.23
CA ARG A 78 -15.08 -5.30 2.79
C ARG A 78 -16.04 -5.76 3.90
N GLY A 79 -15.82 -5.37 5.16
CA GLY A 79 -16.66 -5.69 6.30
C GLY A 79 -17.83 -4.73 6.58
N LEU A 80 -18.02 -3.68 5.77
CA LEU A 80 -19.12 -2.69 5.95
C LEU A 80 -20.28 -2.85 4.94
N SER A 81 -20.39 -4.01 4.32
CA SER A 81 -21.57 -4.40 3.53
C SER A 81 -22.26 -5.59 4.22
N ALA A 82 -22.86 -5.33 5.38
CA ALA A 82 -23.80 -6.23 6.04
C ALA A 82 -25.11 -5.48 6.28
#